data_AF-A0A6J0YSR3-F1
#
_entry.id   AF-A0A6J0YSR3-F1
#
_cell.length_a   1.000
_cell.length_b   1.000
_cell.length_c   1.000
_cell.angle_alpha   90.00
_cell.angle_beta   90.00
_cell.angle_gamma   90.00
#
_symmetry.space_group_name_H-M   'P 1'
#
loop_
_entity.id
_entity.type
_entity.pdbx_description
1 polymer ?
#
loop_
_entity_poly.entity_id
_entity_poly.type
_entity_poly.pdbx_seq_one_letter_code
_entity_poly.pdbx_strand_id
1 'polypeptide(L)'
;MQPVACTGSPKGPWRQLFLVGIHGWPALSQSRLQMGMRSAFGKPQGTVARVHIGQVIMSICTKLQNKDHVIEALRRAKFKFPGRQKIHISKKWGFTKFSADEFENMVAEKRLIPDGCGVKYIPNRGPLDKWRALHS
;
A
#
# COMPACT_ATOMS: atom_id res chain seq x y z
N MET A 1 0.87 16.84 5.76
CA MET A 1 1.43 15.54 6.21
C MET A 1 1.95 14.80 4.98
N GLN A 2 3.19 14.30 5.01
CA GLN A 2 3.79 13.63 3.84
C GLN A 2 4.03 12.13 4.12
N PRO A 3 3.52 11.23 3.27
CA PRO A 3 3.77 9.81 3.39
C PRO A 3 5.16 9.47 2.83
N VAL A 4 5.91 8.65 3.56
CA VAL A 4 7.15 8.05 3.05
C VAL A 4 6.87 6.59 2.76
N ALA A 5 7.17 6.16 1.53
CA ALA A 5 6.90 4.84 1.01
C ALA A 5 8.20 4.16 0.55
N CYS A 6 8.35 2.87 0.87
CA CYS A 6 9.43 2.06 0.31
C CYS A 6 8.96 1.35 -0.96
N THR A 7 9.57 1.64 -2.12
CA THR A 7 9.21 1.03 -3.42
C THR A 7 10.27 0.04 -3.92
N GLY A 8 9.81 -1.02 -4.59
CA GLY A 8 10.67 -1.94 -5.36
C GLY A 8 11.24 -1.30 -6.63
N SER A 9 12.39 -1.73 -7.14
CA SER A 9 13.14 -1.04 -8.21
C SER A 9 12.97 -1.66 -9.64
N PRO A 10 12.72 -0.87 -10.73
CA PRO A 10 12.35 -1.28 -12.12
C PRO A 10 13.19 -2.37 -12.81
N LYS A 11 12.54 -3.42 -13.34
CA LYS A 11 12.97 -4.21 -14.51
C LYS A 11 11.75 -4.77 -15.27
N GLY A 12 11.40 -4.12 -16.38
CA GLY A 12 10.76 -4.69 -17.58
C GLY A 12 9.27 -5.09 -17.53
N PRO A 13 8.59 -5.19 -18.71
CA PRO A 13 7.15 -4.93 -18.80
C PRO A 13 6.35 -6.13 -19.34
N TRP A 14 5.48 -6.77 -18.55
CA TRP A 14 4.36 -7.57 -19.08
C TRP A 14 3.13 -7.54 -18.14
N ARG A 15 1.97 -7.73 -18.77
CA ARG A 15 0.60 -7.29 -18.47
C ARG A 15 -0.12 -7.97 -17.27
N GLN A 16 -0.97 -7.17 -16.62
CA GLN A 16 -2.33 -7.41 -16.03
C GLN A 16 -2.77 -8.82 -15.59
N LEU A 17 -3.19 -8.98 -14.32
CA LEU A 17 -4.59 -8.84 -13.84
C LEU A 17 -4.62 -8.77 -12.30
N PHE A 18 -5.47 -7.89 -11.75
CA PHE A 18 -5.71 -7.67 -10.32
C PHE A 18 -6.75 -8.66 -9.75
N LEU A 19 -6.57 -9.12 -8.50
CA LEU A 19 -7.47 -8.85 -7.36
C LEU A 19 -6.81 -9.35 -6.05
N VAL A 20 -6.83 -8.52 -5.01
CA VAL A 20 -6.36 -8.85 -3.66
C VAL A 20 -7.51 -9.45 -2.86
N GLY A 21 -7.30 -10.66 -2.34
CA GLY A 21 -8.16 -11.30 -1.35
C GLY A 21 -7.37 -12.39 -0.66
N ILE A 22 -6.57 -12.02 0.36
CA ILE A 22 -5.79 -12.99 1.13
C ILE A 22 -6.72 -13.62 2.16
N HIS A 23 -7.53 -14.58 1.72
CA HIS A 23 -8.15 -15.56 2.60
C HIS A 23 -7.17 -16.72 2.77
N GLY A 24 -6.57 -16.80 3.97
CA GLY A 24 -5.69 -17.91 4.34
C GLY A 24 -6.49 -19.19 4.53
N TRP A 25 -6.12 -20.24 3.79
CA TRP A 25 -6.56 -21.62 4.01
C TRP A 25 -5.34 -22.45 4.43
N PRO A 26 -5.42 -23.29 5.48
CA PRO A 26 -4.24 -23.97 6.03
C PRO A 26 -4.09 -25.40 5.48
N ALA A 27 -2.84 -25.83 5.26
CA ALA A 27 -2.39 -27.22 5.48
C ALA A 27 -0.86 -27.32 5.39
N LEU A 28 -0.23 -28.16 6.23
CA LEU A 28 1.17 -28.67 6.27
C LEU A 28 1.31 -29.62 7.48
N SER A 29 2.20 -30.62 7.54
CA SER A 29 3.61 -30.72 7.11
C SER A 29 3.96 -32.16 6.69
N GLN A 30 5.16 -32.42 6.14
CA GLN A 30 5.64 -33.77 5.81
C GLN A 30 6.97 -34.10 6.51
N SER A 31 6.93 -35.13 7.35
CA SER A 31 8.04 -35.79 8.03
C SER A 31 8.80 -36.72 7.07
N ARG A 32 10.13 -36.78 7.18
CA ARG A 32 11.01 -37.46 6.21
C ARG A 32 11.18 -38.96 6.54
N LEU A 33 10.52 -39.83 5.76
CA LEU A 33 10.95 -41.21 5.49
C LEU A 33 11.63 -41.23 4.11
N GLN A 34 12.70 -42.01 3.94
CA GLN A 34 13.58 -41.96 2.76
C GLN A 34 12.93 -42.62 1.53
N MET A 35 12.35 -41.82 0.63
CA MET A 35 11.74 -42.26 -0.64
C MET A 35 12.29 -41.52 -1.89
N GLY A 36 13.33 -40.69 -1.74
CA GLY A 36 13.93 -39.95 -2.86
C GLY A 36 12.96 -38.93 -3.48
N MET A 37 12.89 -38.89 -4.82
CA MET A 37 12.09 -37.92 -5.59
C MET A 37 10.72 -38.46 -6.07
N ARG A 38 10.31 -39.66 -5.65
CA ARG A 38 9.02 -40.24 -6.04
C ARG A 38 7.87 -39.47 -5.37
N SER A 39 6.89 -39.01 -6.15
CA SER A 39 5.73 -38.21 -5.69
C SER A 39 6.10 -36.92 -4.93
N ALA A 40 6.95 -36.09 -5.55
CA ALA A 40 7.52 -34.87 -4.95
C ALA A 40 6.61 -33.62 -4.94
N PHE A 41 5.28 -33.77 -5.02
CA PHE A 41 4.38 -32.62 -4.84
C PHE A 41 4.39 -32.19 -3.37
N GLY A 42 4.85 -30.97 -3.11
CA GLY A 42 5.09 -30.47 -1.75
C GLY A 42 3.81 -30.21 -0.97
N LYS A 43 3.90 -30.36 0.36
CA LYS A 43 2.87 -29.85 1.26
C LYS A 43 3.04 -28.33 1.49
N PRO A 44 1.99 -27.58 1.86
CA PRO A 44 1.98 -26.12 1.74
C PRO A 44 2.82 -25.30 2.76
N GLN A 45 4.17 -25.20 2.67
CA GLN A 45 5.08 -24.75 3.77
C GLN A 45 4.79 -23.42 4.51
N GLY A 46 4.16 -22.45 3.85
CA GLY A 46 3.85 -21.15 4.43
C GLY A 46 3.37 -20.18 3.35
N THR A 47 3.03 -18.96 3.76
CA THR A 47 2.57 -17.91 2.83
C THR A 47 3.71 -16.96 2.47
N VAL A 48 3.76 -16.53 1.21
CA VAL A 48 4.70 -15.53 0.71
C VAL A 48 3.94 -14.42 -0.01
N ALA A 49 4.31 -13.16 0.22
CA ALA A 49 3.79 -12.03 -0.53
C ALA A 49 4.56 -11.85 -1.84
N ARG A 50 3.86 -11.82 -2.97
CA ARG A 50 4.44 -11.51 -4.27
C ARG A 50 4.50 -9.98 -4.42
N VAL A 51 5.72 -9.45 -4.56
CA VAL A 51 5.95 -8.00 -4.68
C VAL A 51 6.44 -7.69 -6.09
N HIS A 52 5.74 -6.80 -6.76
CA HIS A 52 6.15 -6.27 -8.05
C HIS A 52 7.15 -5.16 -7.90
N ILE A 53 7.81 -4.91 -9.01
CA ILE A 53 8.72 -3.82 -9.13
C ILE A 53 7.95 -2.49 -9.18
N GLY A 54 8.39 -1.48 -8.42
CA GLY A 54 7.70 -0.20 -8.25
C GLY A 54 6.59 -0.26 -7.20
N GLN A 55 6.26 -1.44 -6.68
CA GLN A 55 5.20 -1.60 -5.68
C GLN A 55 5.68 -1.09 -4.31
N VAL A 56 4.78 -0.40 -3.61
CA VAL A 56 4.99 0.05 -2.23
C VAL A 56 4.82 -1.14 -1.29
N ILE A 57 5.83 -1.41 -0.45
CA ILE A 57 5.78 -2.50 0.55
C ILE A 57 5.25 -1.99 1.88
N MET A 58 5.81 -0.88 2.36
CA MET A 58 5.41 -0.22 3.60
C MET A 58 5.27 1.28 3.36
N SER A 59 4.27 1.88 3.99
CA SER A 59 4.00 3.32 3.94
C SER A 59 3.71 3.84 5.35
N ILE A 60 4.34 4.95 5.71
CA ILE A 60 4.17 5.60 7.01
C ILE A 60 3.70 7.04 6.76
N CYS A 61 2.65 7.47 7.49
CA CYS A 61 2.16 8.83 7.47
C CYS A 61 2.40 9.48 8.83
N THR A 62 3.13 10.59 8.87
CA THR A 62 3.42 11.35 10.09
C THR A 62 3.33 12.85 9.84
N LYS A 63 3.45 13.62 10.93
CA LYS A 63 3.68 15.08 10.86
C LYS A 63 5.02 15.35 10.17
N LEU A 64 5.13 16.54 9.56
CA LEU A 64 6.32 16.97 8.80
C LEU A 64 7.59 17.02 9.66
N GLN A 65 7.45 17.30 10.96
CA GLN A 65 8.56 17.38 11.92
C GLN A 65 9.32 16.05 12.06
N ASN A 66 8.65 14.91 11.91
CA ASN A 66 9.24 13.60 12.22
C ASN A 66 9.85 12.92 10.98
N LYS A 67 10.14 13.68 9.92
CA LYS A 67 10.58 13.15 8.63
C LYS A 67 11.84 12.29 8.75
N ASP A 68 12.85 12.79 9.45
CA ASP A 68 14.16 12.11 9.54
C ASP A 68 14.06 10.80 10.35
N HIS A 69 13.24 10.80 11.40
CA HIS A 69 12.96 9.61 12.18
C HIS A 69 12.29 8.50 11.34
N VAL A 70 11.37 8.88 10.44
CA VAL A 70 10.71 7.93 9.53
C VAL A 70 11.68 7.37 8.50
N ILE A 71 12.58 8.20 7.96
CA ILE A 71 13.60 7.76 7.00
C ILE A 71 14.52 6.73 7.65
N GLU A 72 14.98 6.97 8.87
CA GLU A 72 15.83 6.03 9.62
C GLU A 72 15.08 4.75 9.99
N ALA A 73 13.82 4.83 10.39
CA ALA A 73 12.99 3.66 10.66
C ALA A 73 12.83 2.76 9.42
N LEU A 74 12.55 3.36 8.26
CA LEU A 74 12.44 2.62 7.00
C LEU A 74 13.78 2.06 6.52
N ARG A 75 14.89 2.75 6.79
CA ARG A 75 16.24 2.23 6.55
C ARG A 75 16.50 0.97 7.37
N ARG A 76 16.12 0.96 8.65
CA ARG A 76 16.24 -0.22 9.53
C ARG A 76 15.36 -1.37 9.08
N ALA A 77 14.11 -1.07 8.73
CA ALA A 77 13.15 -2.08 8.29
C ALA A 77 13.59 -2.73 6.96
N LYS A 78 14.21 -1.98 6.06
CA LYS A 78 14.74 -2.47 4.78
C LYS A 78 15.73 -3.62 4.95
N PHE A 79 16.53 -3.66 6.03
CA PHE A 79 17.49 -4.75 6.26
C PHE A 79 16.85 -6.13 6.49
N LYS A 80 15.55 -6.17 6.80
CA LYS A 80 14.82 -7.43 6.97
C LYS A 80 14.32 -8.02 5.65
N PHE A 81 14.33 -7.24 4.57
CA PHE A 81 13.93 -7.71 3.25
C PHE A 81 15.14 -8.05 2.40
N PRO A 82 15.11 -9.17 1.65
CA PRO A 82 16.16 -9.47 0.69
C PRO A 82 16.15 -8.48 -0.48
N GLY A 83 17.30 -8.26 -1.11
CA GLY A 83 17.44 -7.39 -2.28
C GLY A 83 17.62 -5.90 -1.97
N ARG A 84 17.20 -5.03 -2.89
CA ARG A 84 17.37 -3.56 -2.78
C ARG A 84 16.03 -2.83 -2.94
N GLN A 85 15.54 -2.25 -1.85
CA GLN A 85 14.37 -1.37 -1.81
C GLN A 85 14.80 0.10 -1.77
N LYS A 86 13.98 1.00 -2.31
CA LYS A 86 14.23 2.46 -2.25
C LYS A 86 13.25 3.11 -1.30
N ILE A 87 13.71 4.08 -0.51
CA ILE A 87 12.86 4.92 0.33
C ILE A 87 12.47 6.14 -0.50
N HIS A 88 11.18 6.45 -0.59
CA HIS A 88 10.64 7.55 -1.38
C HIS A 88 9.69 8.38 -0.54
N ILE A 89 9.90 9.70 -0.48
CA ILE A 89 8.96 10.64 0.14
C ILE A 89 7.93 11.02 -0.93
N SER A 90 6.68 10.68 -0.71
CA SER A 90 5.60 10.97 -1.65
C SER A 90 5.05 12.39 -1.43
N LYS A 91 4.65 13.02 -2.54
CA LYS A 91 4.02 14.35 -2.56
C LYS A 91 2.53 14.34 -2.22
N LYS A 92 1.95 13.14 -2.05
CA LYS A 92 0.52 12.98 -1.75
C LYS A 92 0.19 13.35 -0.32
N TRP A 93 -1.07 13.68 -0.06
CA TRP A 93 -1.54 13.90 1.31
C TRP A 93 -1.85 12.57 2.01
N GLY A 94 -0.99 12.15 2.93
CA GLY A 94 -1.17 10.91 3.69
C GLY A 94 -1.38 9.67 2.80
N PHE A 95 -2.40 8.86 3.08
CA PHE A 95 -2.73 7.67 2.27
C PHE A 95 -3.73 7.93 1.15
N THR A 96 -3.93 9.20 0.79
CA THR A 96 -4.85 9.58 -0.28
C THR A 96 -4.17 9.56 -1.65
N LYS A 97 -4.97 9.64 -2.70
CA LYS A 97 -4.49 9.74 -4.08
C LYS A 97 -4.08 11.16 -4.49
N PHE A 98 -4.48 12.17 -3.72
CA PHE A 98 -4.35 13.58 -4.04
C PHE A 98 -3.00 14.15 -3.60
N SER A 99 -2.49 15.16 -4.32
CA SER A 99 -1.29 15.90 -3.92
C SER A 99 -1.58 16.75 -2.67
N ALA A 100 -0.55 17.06 -1.88
CA ALA A 100 -0.72 17.90 -0.69
C ALA A 100 -1.27 19.30 -1.05
N ASP A 101 -0.80 19.87 -2.15
CA ASP A 101 -1.14 21.23 -2.58
C ASP A 101 -2.61 21.33 -3.05
N GLU A 102 -3.11 20.33 -3.79
CA GLU A 102 -4.51 20.29 -4.22
C GLU A 102 -5.46 19.92 -3.09
N PHE A 103 -4.99 19.18 -2.09
CA PHE A 103 -5.83 18.66 -1.02
C PHE A 103 -6.52 19.77 -0.24
N GLU A 104 -5.78 20.81 0.14
CA GLU A 104 -6.31 21.95 0.88
C GLU A 104 -7.37 22.69 0.06
N ASN A 105 -7.12 22.91 -1.23
CA ASN A 105 -8.07 23.53 -2.15
C ASN A 105 -9.36 22.70 -2.30
N MET A 106 -9.24 21.39 -2.51
CA MET A 106 -10.41 20.52 -2.68
C MET A 106 -11.22 20.33 -1.39
N VAL A 107 -10.59 20.46 -0.21
CA VAL A 107 -11.28 20.49 1.07
C VAL A 107 -12.01 21.83 1.25
N ALA A 108 -11.38 22.95 0.89
CA ALA A 108 -12.01 24.27 0.92
C ALA A 108 -13.23 24.35 -0.02
N GLU A 109 -13.15 23.74 -1.20
CA GLU A 109 -14.26 23.58 -2.15
C GLU A 109 -15.32 22.56 -1.70
N LYS A 110 -15.18 21.95 -0.51
CA LYS A 110 -16.06 20.87 0.01
C LYS A 110 -16.20 19.67 -0.92
N ARG A 111 -15.22 19.42 -1.80
CA ARG A 111 -15.19 18.24 -2.70
C ARG A 111 -14.63 17.00 -2.02
N LEU A 112 -13.91 17.19 -0.93
CA LEU A 112 -13.33 16.13 -0.11
C LEU A 112 -13.88 16.19 1.31
N ILE A 113 -14.42 15.07 1.79
CA ILE A 113 -14.82 14.90 3.19
C ILE A 113 -13.81 13.98 3.88
N PRO A 114 -13.24 14.38 5.03
CA PRO A 114 -12.38 13.51 5.81
C PRO A 114 -13.18 12.31 6.35
N ASP A 115 -12.66 11.09 6.14
CA ASP A 115 -13.31 9.84 6.55
C ASP A 115 -12.30 8.96 7.31
N GLY A 116 -11.84 9.48 8.44
CA GLY A 116 -10.80 8.86 9.26
C GLY A 116 -9.43 8.85 8.55
N CYS A 117 -8.91 7.65 8.25
CA CYS A 117 -7.64 7.50 7.53
C CYS A 117 -7.76 7.81 6.02
N GLY A 118 -8.98 7.67 5.48
CA GLY A 118 -9.28 7.91 4.08
C GLY A 118 -10.01 9.22 3.86
N VAL A 119 -10.40 9.46 2.60
CA VAL A 119 -11.14 10.65 2.20
C VAL A 119 -12.22 10.25 1.21
N LYS A 120 -13.43 10.75 1.42
CA LYS A 120 -14.56 10.60 0.51
C LYS A 120 -14.52 11.71 -0.52
N TYR A 121 -14.46 11.34 -1.79
CA TYR A 121 -14.53 12.27 -2.91
C TYR A 121 -15.98 12.46 -3.35
N ILE A 122 -16.43 13.70 -3.40
CA ILE A 122 -17.77 14.07 -3.89
C ILE A 122 -17.65 14.47 -5.37
N PRO A 123 -18.15 13.65 -6.30
CA PRO A 123 -18.26 14.03 -7.69
C PRO A 123 -19.43 15.00 -7.91
N ASN A 124 -19.41 15.72 -9.03
CA ASN A 124 -20.55 16.55 -9.47
C ASN A 124 -21.71 15.70 -10.04
N ARG A 125 -21.75 14.40 -9.72
CA ARG A 125 -22.72 13.43 -10.22
C ARG A 125 -23.45 12.82 -9.03
N GLY A 126 -24.78 12.97 -9.01
CA GLY A 126 -25.64 12.40 -7.98
C GLY A 126 -26.91 13.22 -7.78
N PRO A 127 -27.79 12.79 -6.86
CA PRO A 127 -29.00 13.53 -6.51
C PRO A 127 -28.66 14.92 -5.96
N LEU A 128 -29.43 15.93 -6.34
CA LEU A 128 -29.22 17.32 -5.90
C LEU A 128 -29.35 17.47 -4.38
N ASP A 129 -30.18 16.65 -3.74
CA ASP A 129 -30.38 16.67 -2.27
C ASP A 129 -29.07 16.42 -1.51
N LYS A 130 -28.21 15.54 -2.02
CA LYS A 130 -26.89 15.30 -1.42
C LYS A 130 -25.99 16.52 -1.55
N TRP A 131 -26.06 17.25 -2.65
CA TRP A 131 -25.31 18.49 -2.82
C TRP A 131 -25.84 19.58 -1.88
N ARG A 132 -27.17 19.71 -1.74
CA ARG A 132 -27.81 20.65 -0.82
C ARG A 132 -27.40 20.38 0.63
N ALA A 133 -27.42 19.13 1.09
CA ALA A 133 -27.03 18.76 2.45
C ALA A 133 -25.58 19.07 2.82
N LEU A 134 -24.70 19.28 1.83
CA LEU A 134 -23.29 19.66 2.05
C LEU A 134 -23.09 21.19 2.10
N HIS A 135 -24.01 21.93 1.49
CA HIS A 135 -23.95 23.39 1.34
C HIS A 135 -24.97 24.13 2.21
N SER A 136 -25.91 23.42 2.83
CA SER A 136 -26.72 23.87 3.97
C SER A 136 -25.83 24.07 5.20
#